data_AF-A0A356AP65-F1
#
_entry.id   AF-A0A356AP65-F1
#
_cell.length_a   1.000
_cell.length_b   1.000
_cell.length_c   1.000
_cell.angle_alpha   90.00
_cell.angle_beta   90.00
_cell.angle_gamma   90.00
#
_symmetry.space_group_name_H-M   'P 1'
#
loop_
_entity.id
_entity.type
_entity.pdbx_description
1 polymer ?
#
loop_
_entity_poly.entity_id
_entity_poly.type
_entity_poly.pdbx_seq_one_letter_code
_entity_poly.pdbx_strand_id
1 'polypeptide(L)'
;VKGEDILCCAVLDDPQDAYEWSFVAVPAQRAAGVIKSFEMGKKEEKRLENIQKALSREGEEVVLTKGEARKILGRMEELEAQAGDGRRYREQLCADVERLCLLVKSGIEPAVMRRAAEKMTMDDLLAAEKSLRRKADELLPVHPQLAPGKKKAPADDAAFRI
;
A
#
# COMPACT_ATOMS: atom_id res chain seq x y z
N VAL A 1 94.17 0.11 24.08
CA VAL A 1 93.54 -0.04 25.40
C VAL A 1 92.18 -0.67 25.15
N LYS A 2 91.93 -1.86 25.72
CA LYS A 2 90.69 -2.63 25.52
C LYS A 2 89.51 -1.88 26.15
N GLY A 3 88.35 -1.86 25.48
CA GLY A 3 87.11 -1.36 26.06
C GLY A 3 86.62 -2.34 27.12
N GLU A 4 86.43 -1.86 28.34
CA GLU A 4 85.84 -2.64 29.43
C GLU A 4 84.31 -2.56 29.32
N ASP A 5 83.64 -3.71 29.29
CA ASP A 5 82.18 -3.81 29.38
C ASP A 5 81.74 -3.38 30.79
N ILE A 6 81.12 -2.21 30.89
CA ILE A 6 80.57 -1.70 32.15
C ILE A 6 79.15 -2.26 32.32
N LEU A 7 78.91 -2.97 33.41
CA LEU A 7 77.58 -3.47 33.78
C LEU A 7 76.65 -2.28 34.09
N CYS A 8 75.65 -2.06 33.23
CA CYS A 8 74.66 -0.98 33.36
C CYS A 8 73.33 -1.50 33.94
N CYS A 9 73.36 -2.05 35.14
CA CYS A 9 72.15 -2.38 35.90
C CYS A 9 72.36 -2.05 37.38
N ALA A 10 71.32 -1.54 38.04
CA ALA A 10 71.31 -1.28 39.46
C ALA A 10 70.35 -2.24 40.16
N VAL A 11 70.76 -2.79 41.31
CA VAL A 11 69.88 -3.57 42.19
C VAL A 11 69.11 -2.59 43.06
N LEU A 12 67.77 -2.67 43.03
CA LEU A 12 66.91 -1.86 43.88
C LEU A 12 66.72 -2.57 45.22
N ASP A 13 67.45 -2.14 46.24
CA ASP A 13 67.33 -2.66 47.61
C ASP A 13 66.34 -1.80 48.42
N ASP A 14 65.46 -2.47 49.17
CA ASP A 14 64.45 -1.89 50.08
C ASP A 14 63.47 -0.85 49.47
N PRO A 15 62.65 -1.20 48.46
CA PRO A 15 61.65 -0.28 47.92
C PRO A 15 60.53 -0.03 48.94
N GLN A 16 60.35 1.22 49.39
CA GLN A 16 59.31 1.57 50.36
C GLN A 16 57.88 1.55 49.81
N ASP A 17 57.70 1.62 48.49
CA ASP A 17 56.40 1.62 47.82
C ASP A 17 56.48 0.81 46.53
N ALA A 18 56.24 -0.51 46.64
CA ALA A 18 56.08 -1.40 45.51
C ALA A 18 54.63 -1.92 45.46
N TYR A 19 53.88 -1.50 44.43
CA TYR A 19 52.51 -1.95 44.23
C TYR A 19 52.46 -3.04 43.16
N GLU A 20 52.22 -4.26 43.60
CA GLU A 20 51.90 -5.37 42.71
C GLU A 20 50.38 -5.46 42.54
N TRP A 21 49.94 -5.56 41.29
CA TRP A 21 48.55 -5.80 40.95
C TRP A 21 48.51 -6.84 39.85
N SER A 22 47.81 -7.94 40.14
CA SER A 22 47.63 -9.04 39.22
C SER A 22 46.30 -8.86 38.49
N PHE A 23 46.34 -8.92 37.16
CA PHE A 23 45.13 -8.98 36.35
C PHE A 23 44.71 -10.44 36.21
N VAL A 24 43.55 -10.78 36.76
CA VAL A 24 42.88 -12.03 36.42
C VAL A 24 42.01 -11.76 35.19
N ALA A 25 42.41 -12.32 34.05
CA ALA A 25 41.54 -12.31 32.87
C ALA A 25 40.34 -13.25 33.13
N VAL A 26 39.23 -12.69 33.57
CA VAL A 26 37.96 -13.43 33.63
C VAL A 26 37.44 -13.51 32.19
N PRO A 27 37.22 -14.72 31.62
CA PRO A 27 36.69 -14.84 30.28
C PRO A 27 35.36 -14.10 30.17
N ALA A 28 35.18 -13.34 29.09
CA ALA A 28 33.95 -12.60 28.84
C ALA A 28 32.76 -13.55 28.83
N GLN A 29 32.06 -13.64 29.95
CA GLN A 29 30.84 -14.40 30.08
C GLN A 29 29.76 -13.63 29.31
N ARG A 30 29.42 -14.10 28.10
CA ARG A 30 28.44 -13.46 27.20
C ARG A 30 27.08 -13.17 27.86
N ALA A 31 26.78 -13.79 28.99
CA ALA A 31 25.54 -13.61 29.76
C ALA A 31 25.72 -13.14 31.21
N ALA A 32 26.95 -12.86 31.68
CA ALA A 32 27.19 -12.31 33.03
C ALA A 32 27.38 -10.79 33.01
N GLY A 33 26.46 -10.13 32.32
CA GLY A 33 26.19 -8.71 32.46
C GLY A 33 24.74 -8.54 32.85
N VAL A 34 24.43 -7.53 33.66
CA VAL A 34 23.05 -7.07 33.79
C VAL A 34 22.63 -6.58 32.41
N ILE A 35 21.88 -7.37 31.65
CA ILE A 35 21.20 -6.89 30.45
C ILE A 35 20.16 -5.90 30.97
N LYS A 36 20.51 -4.62 30.98
CA LYS A 36 19.54 -3.54 31.17
C LYS A 36 18.70 -3.49 29.90
N SER A 37 17.72 -4.38 29.79
CA SER A 37 16.66 -4.24 28.82
C SER A 37 15.81 -3.06 29.25
N PHE A 38 15.80 -2.00 28.46
CA PHE A 38 14.81 -0.94 28.59
C PHE A 38 13.47 -1.51 28.10
N GLU A 39 12.74 -2.19 29.00
CA GLU A 39 11.32 -2.44 28.79
C GLU A 39 10.64 -1.07 28.73
N MET A 40 10.33 -0.61 27.52
CA MET A 40 9.38 0.48 27.37
C MET A 40 8.02 -0.02 27.86
N GLY A 41 7.77 0.19 29.15
CA GLY A 41 6.48 -0.01 29.78
C GLY A 41 5.39 0.60 28.89
N LYS A 42 4.38 -0.22 28.56
CA LYS A 42 3.20 0.14 27.76
C LYS A 42 3.46 1.28 26.79
N LYS A 43 4.39 1.04 25.85
CA LYS A 43 4.63 1.93 24.71
C LYS A 43 3.27 2.11 24.04
N GLU A 44 2.68 3.31 24.16
CA GLU A 44 1.49 3.67 23.40
C GLU A 44 1.73 3.22 21.96
N GLU A 45 0.84 2.37 21.46
CA GLU A 45 0.99 1.89 20.10
C GLU A 45 0.98 3.10 19.18
N LYS A 46 2.13 3.38 18.55
CA LYS A 46 2.24 4.51 17.63
C LYS A 46 1.17 4.34 16.55
N ARG A 47 0.45 5.44 16.28
CA ARG A 47 -0.47 5.49 15.14
C ARG A 47 0.29 5.26 13.83
N LEU A 48 -0.40 4.72 12.83
CA LEU A 48 0.18 4.44 11.51
C LEU A 48 0.83 5.68 10.88
N GLU A 49 0.29 6.89 11.10
CA GLU A 49 0.90 8.12 10.57
C GLU A 49 2.31 8.37 11.15
N ASN A 50 2.53 8.03 12.41
CA ASN A 50 3.83 8.20 13.05
C ASN A 50 4.85 7.18 12.53
N ILE A 51 4.40 5.97 12.20
CA ILE A 51 5.22 4.93 11.58
C ILE A 51 5.61 5.36 10.16
N GLN A 52 4.65 5.88 9.37
CA GLN A 52 4.91 6.38 8.02
C GLN A 52 5.93 7.52 8.03
N LYS A 53 5.79 8.51 8.94
CA LYS A 53 6.76 9.61 9.09
C LYS A 53 8.17 9.11 9.41
N ALA A 54 8.30 8.06 10.22
CA ALA A 54 9.60 7.46 10.52
C ALA A 54 10.20 6.77 9.28
N LEU A 55 9.37 6.08 8.49
CA LEU A 55 9.79 5.40 7.26
C LEU A 55 10.15 6.37 6.11
N SER A 56 9.61 7.59 6.11
CA SER A 56 9.88 8.60 5.06
C SER A 56 11.16 9.41 5.27
N ARG A 57 11.91 9.20 6.36
CA ARG A 57 13.17 9.91 6.59
C ARG A 57 14.29 9.22 5.83
N GLU A 58 14.90 9.94 4.89
CA GLU A 58 16.02 9.43 4.10
C GLU A 58 17.29 9.33 4.96
N GLY A 59 18.04 8.22 4.82
CA GLY A 59 19.35 8.03 5.44
C GLY A 59 19.35 7.62 6.92
N GLU A 60 18.18 7.44 7.55
CA GLU A 60 18.06 6.93 8.93
C GLU A 60 17.72 5.43 8.94
N GLU A 61 18.45 4.63 9.72
CA GLU A 61 18.06 3.25 10.00
C GLU A 61 16.79 3.22 10.86
N VAL A 62 15.73 2.56 10.37
CA VAL A 62 14.46 2.44 11.09
C VAL A 62 14.36 1.08 11.76
N VAL A 63 14.34 1.06 13.09
CA VAL A 63 14.09 -0.15 13.87
C VAL A 63 12.59 -0.26 14.20
N LEU A 64 11.94 -1.29 13.69
CA LEU A 64 10.52 -1.57 13.91
C LEU A 64 10.32 -2.61 15.01
N THR A 65 9.32 -2.39 15.85
CA THR A 65 8.79 -3.42 16.75
C THR A 65 7.92 -4.42 15.97
N LYS A 66 7.74 -5.63 16.52
CA LYS A 66 6.82 -6.64 15.95
C LYS A 66 5.38 -6.11 15.76
N GLY A 67 4.92 -5.24 16.66
CA GLY A 67 3.60 -4.61 16.58
C GLY A 67 3.50 -3.62 15.41
N GLU A 68 4.50 -2.75 15.25
CA GLU A 68 4.57 -1.80 14.13
C GLU A 68 4.65 -2.53 12.78
N ALA A 69 5.47 -3.58 12.69
CA ALA A 69 5.58 -4.40 11.46
C ALA A 69 4.25 -5.06 11.07
N ARG A 70 3.50 -5.63 12.04
CA ARG A 70 2.16 -6.21 11.78
C ARG A 70 1.15 -5.17 11.29
N LYS A 71 1.20 -3.95 11.82
CA LYS A 71 0.32 -2.85 11.37
C LYS A 71 0.62 -2.43 9.93
N ILE A 72 1.89 -2.34 9.56
CA ILE A 72 2.30 -2.06 8.19
C ILE A 72 1.80 -3.16 7.25
N LEU A 73 2.03 -4.42 7.62
CA LEU A 73 1.57 -5.56 6.82
C LEU A 73 0.05 -5.54 6.61
N GLY A 74 -0.74 -5.35 7.68
CA GLY A 74 -2.19 -5.26 7.56
C GLY A 74 -2.65 -4.10 6.67
N ARG A 75 -1.94 -2.96 6.71
CA ARG A 75 -2.23 -1.83 5.81
C ARG A 75 -1.89 -2.15 4.35
N MET A 76 -0.82 -2.90 4.10
CA MET A 76 -0.45 -3.34 2.75
C MET A 76 -1.51 -4.29 2.19
N GLU A 77 -1.94 -5.28 2.97
CA GLU A 77 -3.00 -6.22 2.59
C GLU A 77 -4.32 -5.49 2.28
N GLU A 78 -4.69 -4.50 3.08
CA GLU A 78 -5.88 -3.67 2.84
C GLU A 78 -5.78 -2.89 1.52
N LEU A 79 -4.63 -2.25 1.27
CA LEU A 79 -4.39 -1.50 0.03
C LEU A 79 -4.36 -2.41 -1.21
N GLU A 80 -3.79 -3.62 -1.08
CA GLU A 80 -3.79 -4.62 -2.14
C GLU A 80 -5.21 -5.09 -2.48
N ALA A 81 -6.05 -5.30 -1.46
CA ALA A 81 -7.46 -5.64 -1.64
C ALA A 81 -8.21 -4.50 -2.36
N GLN A 82 -8.08 -3.26 -1.89
CA GLN A 82 -8.70 -2.09 -2.51
C GLN A 82 -8.24 -1.89 -3.97
N ALA A 83 -6.94 -2.08 -4.24
CA ALA A 83 -6.41 -2.03 -5.60
C ALA A 83 -6.96 -3.17 -6.47
N GLY A 84 -7.18 -4.35 -5.89
CA GLY A 84 -7.85 -5.48 -6.54
C GLY A 84 -9.27 -5.13 -6.98
N ASP A 85 -10.07 -4.55 -6.09
CA ASP A 85 -11.43 -4.10 -6.39
C ASP A 85 -11.43 -2.98 -7.43
N GLY A 86 -10.51 -2.01 -7.32
CA GLY A 86 -10.34 -0.94 -8.30
C GLY A 86 -10.00 -1.47 -9.71
N ARG A 87 -9.13 -2.48 -9.81
CA ARG A 87 -8.81 -3.13 -11.10
C ARG A 87 -10.04 -3.83 -11.69
N ARG A 88 -10.81 -4.56 -10.87
CA ARG A 88 -12.05 -5.25 -11.31
C ARG A 88 -13.11 -4.25 -11.76
N TYR A 89 -13.29 -3.17 -11.02
CA TYR A 89 -14.24 -2.12 -11.37
C TYR A 89 -13.87 -1.44 -12.69
N ARG A 90 -12.58 -1.12 -12.87
CA ARG A 90 -12.09 -0.55 -14.14
C ARG A 90 -12.32 -1.50 -15.32
N GLU A 91 -12.04 -2.79 -15.13
CA GLU A 91 -12.28 -3.82 -16.16
C GLU A 91 -13.76 -3.90 -16.55
N GLN A 92 -14.66 -3.91 -15.56
CA GLN A 92 -16.10 -3.87 -15.81
C GLN A 92 -16.51 -2.61 -16.58
N LEU A 93 -15.99 -1.45 -16.20
CA LEU A 93 -16.31 -0.19 -16.85
C LEU A 93 -15.83 -0.15 -18.32
N CYS A 94 -14.63 -0.67 -18.60
CA CYS A 94 -14.14 -0.84 -19.96
C CYS A 94 -15.06 -1.76 -20.79
N ALA A 95 -15.48 -2.89 -20.22
CA ALA A 95 -16.39 -3.83 -20.89
C ALA A 95 -17.78 -3.21 -21.12
N ASP A 96 -18.30 -2.42 -20.17
CA ASP A 96 -19.58 -1.73 -20.32
C ASP A 96 -19.51 -0.65 -21.40
N VAL A 97 -18.44 0.14 -21.46
CA VAL A 97 -18.23 1.13 -22.53
C VAL A 97 -18.19 0.45 -23.90
N GLU A 98 -17.47 -0.66 -24.05
CA GLU A 98 -17.44 -1.46 -25.28
C GLU A 98 -18.84 -1.96 -25.66
N ARG A 99 -19.55 -2.58 -24.70
CA ARG A 99 -20.91 -3.11 -24.91
C ARG A 99 -21.92 -2.01 -25.29
N LEU A 100 -21.89 -0.89 -24.58
CA LEU A 100 -22.78 0.25 -24.85
C LEU A 100 -22.48 0.88 -26.21
N CYS A 101 -21.21 0.94 -26.61
CA CYS A 101 -20.79 1.43 -27.92
C CYS A 101 -21.42 0.62 -29.07
N LEU A 102 -21.53 -0.71 -28.90
CA LEU A 102 -22.22 -1.59 -29.84
C LEU A 102 -23.73 -1.34 -29.86
N LEU A 103 -24.35 -1.17 -28.69
CA LEU A 103 -25.80 -0.94 -28.58
C LEU A 103 -26.23 0.35 -29.29
N VAL A 104 -25.45 1.41 -29.17
CA VAL A 104 -25.74 2.69 -29.84
C VAL A 104 -25.35 2.71 -31.32
N LYS A 105 -24.84 1.59 -31.87
CA LYS A 105 -24.42 1.45 -33.28
C LYS A 105 -23.49 2.57 -33.74
N SER A 106 -22.46 2.87 -32.94
CA SER A 106 -21.51 3.96 -33.21
C SER A 106 -20.70 3.82 -34.51
N GLY A 107 -20.68 2.62 -35.12
CA GLY A 107 -19.84 2.28 -36.27
C GLY A 107 -18.37 2.01 -35.90
N ILE A 108 -18.01 2.07 -34.61
CA ILE A 108 -16.68 1.77 -34.11
C ILE A 108 -16.57 0.28 -33.83
N GLU A 109 -15.48 -0.35 -34.29
CA GLU A 109 -15.18 -1.75 -33.98
C GLU A 109 -14.99 -1.93 -32.45
N PRO A 110 -15.61 -2.94 -31.82
CA PRO A 110 -15.54 -3.12 -30.35
C PRO A 110 -14.11 -3.22 -29.82
N ALA A 111 -13.22 -3.93 -30.53
CA ALA A 111 -11.81 -4.03 -30.16
C ALA A 111 -11.08 -2.67 -30.18
N VAL A 112 -11.46 -1.74 -31.06
CA VAL A 112 -10.91 -0.38 -31.09
C VAL A 112 -11.40 0.41 -29.89
N MET A 113 -12.70 0.32 -29.57
CA MET A 113 -13.28 0.98 -28.40
C MET A 113 -12.65 0.47 -27.10
N ARG A 114 -12.47 -0.84 -26.96
CA ARG A 114 -11.79 -1.48 -25.82
C ARG A 114 -10.41 -0.90 -25.57
N ARG A 115 -9.56 -0.85 -26.62
CA ARG A 115 -8.19 -0.29 -26.51
C ARG A 115 -8.17 1.20 -26.16
N ALA A 116 -9.18 1.96 -26.60
CA ALA A 116 -9.32 3.36 -26.24
C ALA A 116 -9.75 3.52 -24.78
N ALA A 117 -10.74 2.76 -24.33
CA ALA A 117 -11.24 2.74 -22.95
C ALA A 117 -10.13 2.40 -21.94
N GLU A 118 -9.28 1.42 -22.25
CA GLU A 118 -8.17 1.02 -21.38
C GLU A 118 -7.15 2.15 -21.10
N LYS A 119 -7.03 3.12 -22.02
CA LYS A 119 -6.10 4.26 -21.89
C LYS A 119 -6.72 5.50 -21.24
N MET A 120 -8.04 5.52 -21.06
CA MET A 120 -8.75 6.65 -20.47
C MET A 120 -8.51 6.76 -18.96
N THR A 121 -8.61 7.97 -18.41
CA THR A 121 -8.65 8.14 -16.95
C THR A 121 -9.94 7.53 -16.38
N MET A 122 -10.01 7.32 -15.07
CA MET A 122 -11.24 6.80 -14.44
C MET A 122 -12.42 7.75 -14.67
N ASP A 123 -12.20 9.06 -14.56
CA ASP A 123 -13.24 10.06 -14.73
C ASP A 123 -13.78 10.10 -16.18
N ASP A 124 -12.87 9.98 -17.17
CA ASP A 124 -13.25 9.91 -18.58
C ASP A 124 -14.04 8.64 -18.90
N LEU A 125 -13.64 7.49 -18.34
CA LEU A 125 -14.38 6.22 -18.48
C LEU A 125 -15.81 6.33 -17.91
N LEU A 126 -15.97 6.94 -16.74
CA LEU A 126 -17.28 7.16 -16.12
C LEU A 126 -18.14 8.11 -16.95
N ALA A 127 -17.56 9.19 -17.46
CA ALA A 127 -18.26 10.12 -18.34
C ALA A 127 -18.69 9.44 -19.66
N ALA A 128 -17.83 8.59 -20.22
CA ALA A 128 -18.11 7.82 -21.43
C ALA A 128 -19.23 6.80 -21.19
N GLU A 129 -19.16 6.00 -20.13
CA GLU A 129 -20.22 5.04 -19.76
C GLU A 129 -21.56 5.75 -19.60
N LYS A 130 -21.60 6.84 -18.82
CA LYS A 130 -22.82 7.59 -18.56
C LYS A 130 -23.45 8.15 -19.84
N SER A 131 -22.62 8.72 -20.73
CA SER A 131 -23.07 9.28 -22.00
C SER A 131 -23.60 8.21 -22.95
N LEU A 132 -22.86 7.10 -23.09
CA LEU A 132 -23.26 5.98 -23.95
C LEU A 132 -24.51 5.27 -23.41
N ARG A 133 -24.62 5.13 -22.08
CA ARG A 133 -25.79 4.54 -21.43
C ARG A 133 -27.04 5.35 -21.67
N ARG A 134 -26.98 6.68 -21.50
CA ARG A 134 -28.09 7.57 -21.83
C ARG A 134 -28.54 7.41 -23.28
N LYS A 135 -27.59 7.39 -24.22
CA LYS A 135 -27.90 7.18 -25.65
C LYS A 135 -28.48 5.79 -25.92
N ALA A 136 -27.99 4.76 -25.23
CA ALA A 136 -28.51 3.40 -25.35
C ALA A 136 -29.95 3.31 -24.84
N ASP A 137 -30.26 3.96 -23.71
CA ASP A 137 -31.61 4.03 -23.15
C ASP A 137 -32.58 4.81 -24.06
N GLU A 138 -32.10 5.86 -24.74
CA GLU A 138 -32.88 6.61 -25.73
C GLU A 138 -33.20 5.76 -26.98
N LEU A 139 -32.26 4.94 -27.45
CA LEU A 139 -32.43 4.09 -28.64
C LEU A 139 -33.20 2.80 -28.35
N LEU A 140 -33.00 2.21 -27.18
CA LEU A 140 -33.61 0.95 -26.77
C LEU A 140 -34.12 1.09 -25.32
N PRO A 141 -35.24 1.79 -25.11
CA PRO A 141 -35.77 2.00 -23.77
C PRO A 141 -36.18 0.66 -23.16
N VAL A 142 -35.42 0.23 -22.16
CA VAL A 142 -35.68 -1.03 -21.46
C VAL A 142 -36.86 -0.82 -20.54
N HIS A 143 -38.00 -1.43 -20.88
CA HIS A 143 -39.19 -1.44 -20.03
C HIS A 143 -39.57 -2.88 -19.71
N PRO A 144 -40.01 -3.18 -18.48
CA PRO A 144 -40.50 -4.51 -18.15
C PRO A 144 -41.72 -4.84 -19.01
N GLN A 145 -41.91 -6.13 -19.34
CA GLN A 145 -43.01 -6.58 -20.20
C GLN A 145 -44.40 -6.16 -19.68
N LEU A 146 -44.54 -6.00 -18.37
CA LEU A 146 -45.78 -5.58 -17.70
C LEU A 146 -45.81 -4.07 -17.39
N ALA A 147 -44.90 -3.26 -17.95
CA ALA A 147 -44.98 -1.82 -17.81
C ALA A 147 -46.33 -1.32 -18.37
N PRO A 148 -47.07 -0.48 -17.65
CA PRO A 148 -48.30 0.10 -18.19
C PRO A 148 -47.95 0.86 -19.47
N GLY A 149 -48.43 0.35 -20.61
CA GLY A 149 -48.24 1.02 -21.90
C GLY A 149 -48.82 2.42 -21.84
N LYS A 150 -48.18 3.38 -22.53
CA LYS A 150 -48.78 4.71 -22.73
C LYS A 150 -50.19 4.49 -23.30
N LYS A 151 -51.23 4.88 -22.56
CA LYS A 151 -52.62 4.82 -23.02
C LYS A 151 -52.68 5.57 -24.34
N LYS A 152 -52.88 4.86 -25.46
CA LYS A 152 -53.24 5.50 -26.73
C LYS A 152 -54.57 6.22 -26.50
N ALA A 153 -54.69 7.45 -27.00
CA ALA A 153 -55.97 8.15 -27.01
C ALA A 153 -57.04 7.22 -27.62
N PRO A 154 -58.25 7.17 -27.05
CA PRO A 154 -59.31 6.34 -27.61
C PRO A 154 -59.48 6.72 -29.09
N ALA A 155 -59.42 5.71 -29.96
CA ALA A 155 -59.75 5.92 -31.36
C ALA A 155 -61.21 6.40 -31.43
N ASP A 156 -61.48 7.41 -32.25
CA ASP A 156 -62.84 7.90 -32.44
C ASP A 156 -63.65 6.80 -33.14
N ASP A 157 -64.53 6.14 -32.39
CA ASP A 157 -65.46 5.10 -32.85
C ASP A 157 -66.61 5.67 -33.71
N ALA A 158 -66.37 6.77 -34.42
CA ALA A 158 -67.30 7.38 -35.36
C ALA A 158 -67.70 6.42 -36.50
N ALA A 159 -66.91 5.37 -36.75
CA ALA A 159 -67.22 4.30 -37.70
C ALA A 159 -68.38 3.39 -37.27
N PHE A 160 -68.86 3.49 -36.03
CA PHE A 160 -69.92 2.63 -35.47
C PHE A 160 -71.19 3.39 -35.06
N ARG A 161 -71.34 4.66 -35.45
CA ARG A 161 -72.58 5.41 -35.23
C ARG A 161 -73.55 5.14 -36.39
N ILE A 162 -74.62 4.40 -36.11
CA ILE A 162 -75.76 4.15 -37.03
C ILE A 162 -76.70 5.35 -36.99
#